data_AF-A0AA96EEU2-F1
#
_entry.id   AF-A0AA96EEU2-F1
#
_cell.length_a   1.000
_cell.length_b   1.000
_cell.length_c   1.000
_cell.angle_alpha   90.00
_cell.angle_beta   90.00
_cell.angle_gamma   90.00
#
_symmetry.space_group_name_H-M   'P 1'
#
loop_
_entity.id
_entity.type
_entity.pdbx_description
1 polymer ?
#
loop_
_entity_poly.entity_id
_entity_poly.type
_entity_poly.pdbx_seq_one_letter_code
_entity_poly.pdbx_strand_id
1 'polypeptide(L)'
;MQAPLDSAFTPHAPQRTLTLWAALGLIALYFVLQYVVGAVVGLLVGLTVGLAHGLRGGEAMARLQTLVVQPDVNAAMVILTLLITATVTLLLARRRWPALWALAAPPGFGFAPPRQAGYYVAAIALGLALPFLGGLLTQWFAQGHEVSQDIKQLGATASPALRIPLALLVVSLGPVVEELLFRGVLLSAAVRHLPPGTATFLTAALFACVHLPDLGFLWYALPNLLLLGLVLAWLRLASGSLWPAILAHAVNNALAVVSWFVVMP
;
A
#
# COMPACT_ATOMS: atom_id res chain seq x y z
N MET A 1 8.66 -8.30 -57.47
CA MET A 1 7.67 -8.45 -56.39
C MET A 1 8.30 -7.91 -55.12
N GLN A 2 7.67 -6.91 -54.50
CA GLN A 2 8.24 -5.95 -53.56
C GLN A 2 8.71 -6.60 -52.24
N ALA A 3 9.88 -6.19 -51.74
CA ALA A 3 10.27 -6.39 -50.34
C ALA A 3 9.52 -5.38 -49.47
N PRO A 4 9.01 -5.74 -48.28
CA PRO A 4 8.33 -4.78 -47.42
C PRO A 4 9.35 -3.88 -46.73
N LEU A 5 9.25 -2.58 -47.00
CA LEU A 5 10.09 -1.49 -46.48
C LEU A 5 9.55 -0.87 -45.17
N ASP A 6 8.82 -1.63 -44.34
CA ASP A 6 8.06 -1.02 -43.21
C ASP A 6 8.39 -1.60 -41.82
N SER A 7 9.66 -1.66 -41.44
CA SER A 7 10.01 -1.92 -40.02
C SER A 7 11.06 -0.99 -39.40
N ALA A 8 11.59 -0.03 -40.16
CA ALA A 8 12.74 0.77 -39.70
C ALA A 8 12.39 2.05 -38.92
N PHE A 9 11.12 2.47 -38.84
CA PHE A 9 10.76 3.80 -38.32
C PHE A 9 9.58 3.82 -37.32
N THR A 10 9.45 2.82 -36.45
CA THR A 10 8.76 3.10 -35.18
C THR A 10 9.80 3.57 -34.18
N PRO A 11 9.85 4.87 -33.81
CA PRO A 11 10.65 5.27 -32.67
C PRO A 11 10.06 4.60 -31.44
N HIS A 12 10.62 3.47 -31.04
CA HIS A 12 10.40 2.95 -29.69
C HIS A 12 10.99 4.00 -28.77
N ALA A 13 10.13 4.86 -28.19
CA ALA A 13 10.55 5.79 -27.17
C ALA A 13 11.43 5.02 -26.18
N PRO A 14 12.65 5.51 -25.86
CA PRO A 14 13.60 4.75 -25.08
C PRO A 14 12.91 4.36 -23.76
N GLN A 15 12.70 3.06 -23.57
CA GLN A 15 12.04 2.57 -22.37
C GLN A 15 12.93 2.96 -21.20
N ARG A 16 12.40 3.84 -20.35
CA ARG A 16 13.19 4.38 -19.25
C ARG A 16 13.52 3.24 -18.30
N THR A 17 14.79 3.03 -18.01
CA THR A 17 15.27 1.90 -17.20
C THR A 17 14.68 1.94 -15.79
N LEU A 18 14.47 0.76 -15.20
CA LEU A 18 14.13 0.61 -13.79
C LEU A 18 15.41 0.71 -12.96
N THR A 19 15.61 1.82 -12.27
CA THR A 19 16.74 2.02 -11.35
C THR A 19 16.25 2.00 -9.90
N LEU A 20 17.15 1.71 -8.95
CA LEU A 20 16.82 1.75 -7.52
C LEU A 20 16.31 3.14 -7.10
N TRP A 21 16.94 4.21 -7.59
CA TRP A 21 16.51 5.58 -7.32
C TRP A 21 15.12 5.89 -7.85
N ALA A 22 14.78 5.41 -9.05
CA ALA A 22 13.44 5.62 -9.60
C ALA A 22 12.37 4.83 -8.82
N ALA A 23 12.72 3.64 -8.31
CA ALA A 23 11.84 2.87 -7.43
C ALA A 23 11.59 3.57 -6.09
N LEU A 24 12.66 3.98 -5.41
CA LEU A 24 12.58 4.75 -4.16
C LEU A 24 11.84 6.07 -4.36
N GLY A 25 12.09 6.78 -5.46
CA GLY A 25 11.41 8.01 -5.82
C GLY A 25 9.91 7.83 -6.04
N LEU A 26 9.46 6.72 -6.64
CA LEU A 26 8.04 6.42 -6.79
C LEU A 26 7.37 6.14 -5.44
N ILE A 27 8.04 5.40 -4.54
CA ILE A 27 7.54 5.13 -3.18
C ILE A 27 7.46 6.43 -2.38
N ALA A 28 8.51 7.24 -2.37
CA ALA A 28 8.51 8.53 -1.70
C ALA A 28 7.41 9.44 -2.25
N LEU A 29 7.23 9.48 -3.57
CA LEU A 29 6.17 10.23 -4.21
C LEU A 29 4.78 9.74 -3.78
N TYR A 30 4.56 8.43 -3.65
CA TYR A 30 3.28 7.88 -3.19
C TYR A 30 2.91 8.41 -1.80
N PHE A 31 3.83 8.39 -0.84
CA PHE A 31 3.58 8.90 0.52
C PHE A 31 3.45 10.44 0.55
N VAL A 32 4.27 11.16 -0.22
CA VAL A 32 4.14 12.62 -0.36
C VAL A 32 2.77 12.98 -0.96
N LEU A 33 2.32 12.24 -1.98
CA LEU A 33 1.01 12.44 -2.58
C LEU A 33 -0.10 12.21 -1.55
N GLN A 34 0.00 11.21 -0.67
CA GLN A 34 -1.01 11.01 0.37
C GLN A 34 -1.10 12.21 1.31
N TYR A 35 0.03 12.74 1.76
CA TYR A 35 0.04 13.92 2.63
C TYR A 35 -0.53 15.16 1.92
N VAL A 36 -0.08 15.44 0.69
CA VAL A 36 -0.52 16.60 -0.09
C VAL A 36 -2.01 16.50 -0.46
N VAL A 37 -2.46 15.36 -0.98
CA VAL A 37 -3.86 15.15 -1.34
C VAL A 37 -4.75 15.20 -0.10
N GLY A 38 -4.35 14.56 1.00
CA GLY A 38 -5.08 14.62 2.26
C GLY A 38 -5.25 16.06 2.78
N ALA A 39 -4.17 16.85 2.74
CA ALA A 39 -4.23 18.27 3.12
C ALA A 39 -5.16 19.09 2.22
N VAL A 40 -5.11 18.87 0.89
CA VAL A 40 -6.00 19.54 -0.07
C VAL A 40 -7.46 19.15 0.18
N VAL A 41 -7.76 17.86 0.35
CA VAL A 41 -9.12 17.39 0.64
C VAL A 41 -9.64 17.99 1.94
N GLY A 42 -8.82 18.01 2.99
CA GLY A 42 -9.19 18.64 4.27
C GLY A 42 -9.46 20.14 4.16
N LEU A 43 -8.64 20.86 3.39
CA LEU A 43 -8.88 22.29 3.11
C LEU A 43 -10.19 22.52 2.35
N LEU A 44 -10.49 21.69 1.34
CA LEU A 44 -11.73 21.81 0.57
C LEU A 44 -12.97 21.58 1.44
N VAL A 45 -12.94 20.56 2.32
CA VAL A 45 -14.01 20.32 3.32
C VAL A 45 -14.15 21.52 4.26
N GLY A 46 -13.02 22.09 4.70
CA GLY A 46 -12.99 23.29 5.52
C GLY A 46 -13.67 24.50 4.87
N LEU A 47 -13.32 24.76 3.61
CA LEU A 47 -13.87 25.88 2.84
C LEU A 47 -15.36 25.72 2.57
N THR A 48 -15.82 24.52 2.21
CA THR A 48 -17.25 24.28 1.93
C THR A 48 -18.10 24.50 3.18
N VAL A 49 -17.65 24.02 4.34
CA VAL A 49 -18.32 24.23 5.62
C VAL A 49 -18.33 25.71 6.00
N GLY A 50 -17.18 26.38 5.90
CA GLY A 50 -17.02 27.78 6.25
C GLY A 50 -17.95 28.68 5.42
N LEU A 51 -18.04 28.42 4.12
CA LEU A 51 -18.96 29.12 3.22
C LEU A 51 -20.43 28.80 3.52
N ALA A 52 -20.78 27.54 3.75
CA ALA A 52 -22.16 27.13 4.02
C ALA A 52 -22.74 27.71 5.32
N HIS A 53 -21.90 27.96 6.33
CA HIS A 53 -22.32 28.45 7.65
C HIS A 53 -21.93 29.92 7.90
N GLY A 54 -21.36 30.62 6.91
CA GLY A 54 -20.95 32.02 7.03
C GLY A 54 -19.84 32.27 8.07
N LEU A 55 -19.05 31.24 8.41
CA LEU A 55 -18.01 31.32 9.43
C LEU A 55 -16.81 32.15 8.93
N ARG A 56 -16.18 32.92 9.83
CA ARG A 56 -15.04 33.78 9.49
C ARG A 56 -13.83 33.47 10.38
N GLY A 57 -12.64 33.51 9.78
CA GLY A 57 -11.36 33.45 10.51
C GLY A 57 -11.24 32.26 11.47
N GLY A 58 -11.04 32.56 12.76
CA GLY A 58 -10.79 31.56 13.81
C GLY A 58 -11.96 30.61 14.08
N GLU A 59 -13.21 31.04 13.91
CA GLU A 59 -14.40 30.18 14.10
C GLU A 59 -14.49 29.09 13.03
N ALA A 60 -14.14 29.45 11.79
CA ALA A 60 -14.06 28.49 10.70
C ALA A 60 -12.97 27.43 10.97
N MET A 61 -11.81 27.86 11.49
CA MET A 61 -10.71 26.94 11.84
C MET A 61 -11.08 26.02 13.00
N ALA A 62 -11.69 26.53 14.07
CA ALA A 62 -12.15 25.72 15.19
C ALA A 62 -13.19 24.69 14.75
N ARG A 63 -14.15 25.10 13.90
CA ARG A 63 -15.16 24.18 13.37
C ARG A 63 -14.52 23.12 12.47
N LEU A 64 -13.58 23.51 11.61
CA LEU A 64 -12.83 22.60 10.75
C LEU A 64 -12.10 21.53 11.56
N GLN A 65 -11.40 21.94 12.63
CA GLN A 65 -10.75 20.99 13.54
C GLN A 65 -11.74 20.00 14.13
N THR A 66 -12.91 20.45 14.59
CA THR A 66 -13.94 19.56 15.14
C THR A 66 -14.56 18.63 14.10
N LEU A 67 -14.65 19.04 12.83
CA LEU A 67 -15.22 18.24 11.76
C LEU A 67 -14.24 17.19 11.25
N VAL A 68 -12.97 17.56 11.06
CA VAL A 68 -11.95 16.62 10.54
C VAL A 68 -11.68 15.47 11.51
N VAL A 69 -11.87 15.67 12.81
CA VAL A 69 -11.78 14.57 13.80
C VAL A 69 -13.05 13.71 13.90
N GLN A 70 -14.15 14.08 13.24
CA GLN A 70 -15.31 13.20 13.19
C GLN A 70 -14.96 11.94 12.39
N PRO A 71 -15.21 10.73 12.92
CA PRO A 71 -14.80 9.49 12.26
C PRO A 71 -15.23 9.37 10.81
N ASP A 72 -16.47 9.78 10.50
CA ASP A 72 -17.00 9.69 9.14
C ASP A 72 -16.33 10.68 8.18
N VAL A 73 -16.13 11.93 8.61
CA VAL A 73 -15.44 12.92 7.78
C VAL A 73 -13.99 12.47 7.53
N ASN A 74 -13.30 12.01 8.57
CA ASN A 74 -11.95 11.49 8.46
C ASN A 74 -11.90 10.27 7.53
N ALA A 75 -12.81 9.31 7.67
CA ALA A 75 -12.90 8.12 6.82
C ALA A 75 -13.12 8.49 5.35
N ALA A 76 -14.03 9.43 5.07
CA ALA A 76 -14.25 9.91 3.71
C ALA A 76 -13.00 10.58 3.12
N MET A 77 -12.30 11.40 3.91
CA MET A 77 -11.05 12.05 3.50
C MET A 77 -9.95 11.02 3.19
N VAL A 78 -9.79 10.00 4.05
CA VAL A 78 -8.82 8.92 3.85
C VAL A 78 -9.16 8.09 2.60
N ILE A 79 -10.43 7.70 2.43
CA ILE A 79 -10.91 6.99 1.23
C ILE A 79 -10.55 7.75 -0.04
N LEU A 80 -10.89 9.05 -0.11
CA LEU A 80 -10.62 9.89 -1.28
C LEU A 80 -9.11 10.01 -1.52
N THR A 81 -8.33 10.22 -0.46
CA THR A 81 -6.88 10.33 -0.53
C THR A 81 -6.27 9.04 -1.09
N LEU A 82 -6.63 7.88 -0.55
CA LEU A 82 -6.12 6.58 -1.00
C LEU A 82 -6.50 6.29 -2.45
N LEU A 83 -7.74 6.59 -2.85
CA LEU A 83 -8.20 6.38 -4.24
C LEU A 83 -7.40 7.25 -5.23
N ILE A 84 -7.25 8.54 -4.94
CA ILE A 84 -6.53 9.48 -5.81
C ILE A 84 -5.05 9.08 -5.89
N THR A 85 -4.40 8.82 -4.76
CA THR A 85 -2.96 8.55 -4.71
C THR A 85 -2.62 7.20 -5.34
N ALA A 86 -3.45 6.17 -5.09
CA ALA A 86 -3.35 4.88 -5.76
C ALA A 86 -3.47 5.03 -7.28
N THR A 87 -4.51 5.74 -7.74
CA THR A 87 -4.76 5.95 -9.18
C THR A 87 -3.58 6.66 -9.84
N VAL A 88 -3.14 7.78 -9.28
CA VAL A 88 -1.99 8.54 -9.81
C VAL A 88 -0.74 7.67 -9.83
N THR A 89 -0.46 6.92 -8.77
CA THR A 89 0.73 6.05 -8.66
C THR A 89 0.71 4.92 -9.68
N LEU A 90 -0.43 4.24 -9.84
CA LEU A 90 -0.61 3.17 -10.82
C LEU A 90 -0.46 3.71 -12.25
N LEU A 91 -1.05 4.86 -12.56
CA LEU A 91 -0.94 5.50 -13.88
C LEU A 91 0.51 5.93 -14.16
N LEU A 92 1.20 6.51 -13.19
CA LEU A 92 2.61 6.89 -13.33
C LEU A 92 3.49 5.65 -13.54
N ALA A 93 3.34 4.60 -12.74
CA ALA A 93 4.08 3.36 -12.90
C ALA A 93 3.80 2.68 -14.25
N ARG A 94 2.54 2.70 -14.72
CA ARG A 94 2.13 2.15 -16.01
C ARG A 94 2.71 2.91 -17.19
N ARG A 95 2.67 4.25 -17.15
CA ARG A 95 3.27 5.10 -18.18
C ARG A 95 4.79 5.04 -18.18
N ARG A 96 5.41 4.91 -17.00
CA ARG A 96 6.87 4.94 -16.84
C ARG A 96 7.56 3.66 -17.27
N TRP A 97 6.92 2.50 -17.06
CA TRP A 97 7.49 1.18 -17.33
C TRP A 97 6.50 0.18 -17.95
N PRO A 98 5.83 0.50 -19.07
CA PRO A 98 4.72 -0.31 -19.59
C PRO A 98 5.09 -1.76 -19.87
N ALA A 99 6.31 -2.03 -20.37
CA ALA A 99 6.77 -3.37 -20.71
C ALA A 99 7.08 -4.25 -19.49
N LEU A 100 7.40 -3.67 -18.33
CA LEU A 100 7.79 -4.44 -17.15
C LEU A 100 6.59 -5.09 -16.45
N TRP A 101 5.36 -4.61 -16.68
CA TRP A 101 4.16 -5.09 -15.98
C TRP A 101 3.93 -6.58 -16.20
N ALA A 102 3.95 -7.02 -17.45
CA ALA A 102 3.62 -8.39 -17.84
C ALA A 102 4.79 -9.38 -17.63
N LEU A 103 5.99 -8.90 -17.34
CA LEU A 103 7.16 -9.76 -17.12
C LEU A 103 7.09 -10.38 -15.71
N ALA A 104 7.13 -11.71 -15.65
CA ALA A 104 7.02 -12.48 -14.42
C ALA A 104 8.24 -12.27 -13.49
N ALA A 105 9.42 -12.62 -13.95
CA ALA A 105 10.64 -12.51 -13.16
C ALA A 105 11.19 -11.06 -13.14
N PRO A 106 11.83 -10.62 -12.05
CA PRO A 106 12.61 -9.38 -12.04
C PRO A 106 13.55 -9.28 -13.27
N PRO A 107 13.64 -8.12 -13.92
CA PRO A 107 13.15 -6.79 -13.50
C PRO A 107 11.65 -6.53 -13.74
N GLY A 108 10.89 -7.53 -14.19
CA GLY A 108 9.44 -7.44 -14.35
C GLY A 108 8.69 -7.24 -13.03
N PHE A 109 7.49 -6.66 -13.10
CA PHE A 109 6.67 -6.37 -11.92
C PHE A 109 5.85 -7.58 -11.46
N GLY A 110 5.72 -8.61 -12.30
CA GLY A 110 5.11 -9.88 -11.90
C GLY A 110 3.59 -9.96 -12.06
N PHE A 111 2.94 -9.09 -12.84
CA PHE A 111 1.54 -9.27 -13.22
C PHE A 111 1.40 -10.36 -14.28
N ALA A 112 1.76 -11.58 -13.89
CA ALA A 112 1.71 -12.81 -14.67
C ALA A 112 1.30 -13.97 -13.75
N PRO A 113 0.76 -15.07 -14.28
CA PRO A 113 0.48 -16.26 -13.47
C PRO A 113 1.73 -16.78 -12.74
N PRO A 114 1.59 -17.34 -11.52
CA PRO A 114 2.71 -17.96 -10.82
C PRO A 114 3.20 -19.20 -11.56
N ARG A 115 4.48 -19.55 -11.37
CA ARG A 115 5.08 -20.77 -11.93
C ARG A 115 4.30 -22.04 -11.59
N GLN A 116 3.65 -22.07 -10.42
CA GLN A 116 2.84 -23.18 -9.95
C GLN A 116 1.62 -22.66 -9.19
N ALA A 117 0.45 -23.26 -9.41
CA ALA A 117 -0.78 -22.86 -8.75
C ALA A 117 -0.74 -23.05 -7.22
N GLY A 118 0.10 -23.96 -6.71
CA GLY A 118 0.30 -24.20 -5.27
C GLY A 118 0.73 -22.95 -4.49
N TYR A 119 1.32 -21.95 -5.14
CA TYR A 119 1.63 -20.68 -4.49
C TYR A 119 0.40 -19.89 -4.04
N TYR A 120 -0.78 -20.08 -4.65
CA TYR A 120 -2.02 -19.48 -4.14
C TYR A 120 -2.46 -20.12 -2.83
N VAL A 121 -2.33 -21.45 -2.70
CA VAL A 121 -2.63 -22.17 -1.46
C VAL A 121 -1.67 -21.73 -0.36
N ALA A 122 -0.37 -21.65 -0.67
CA ALA A 122 0.63 -21.13 0.25
C ALA A 122 0.33 -19.67 0.66
N ALA A 123 -0.06 -18.82 -0.29
CA ALA A 123 -0.43 -17.43 -0.01
C ALA A 123 -1.61 -17.31 0.96
N ILE A 124 -2.67 -18.10 0.76
CA ILE A 124 -3.82 -18.13 1.68
C ILE A 124 -3.38 -18.64 3.06
N ALA A 125 -2.67 -19.75 3.12
CA ALA A 125 -2.22 -20.34 4.39
C ALA A 125 -1.33 -19.36 5.18
N LEU A 126 -0.37 -18.71 4.51
CA LEU A 126 0.52 -17.72 5.12
C LEU A 126 -0.23 -16.44 5.51
N GLY A 127 -1.12 -15.94 4.66
CA GLY A 127 -1.96 -14.79 4.97
C GLY A 127 -2.88 -15.01 6.18
N LEU A 128 -3.34 -16.25 6.39
CA LEU A 128 -4.09 -16.63 7.58
C LEU A 128 -3.20 -16.79 8.83
N ALA A 129 -2.01 -17.39 8.69
CA ALA A 129 -1.15 -17.69 9.82
C ALA A 129 -0.39 -16.47 10.37
N LEU A 130 0.01 -15.54 9.50
CA LEU A 130 0.88 -14.42 9.84
C LEU A 130 0.30 -13.46 10.89
N PRO A 131 -1.00 -13.07 10.87
CA PRO A 131 -1.56 -12.22 11.91
C PRO A 131 -1.40 -12.81 13.32
N PHE A 132 -1.50 -14.13 13.47
CA PHE A 132 -1.36 -14.78 14.77
C PHE A 132 0.09 -14.75 15.26
N LEU A 133 1.03 -15.18 14.40
CA LEU A 133 2.46 -15.16 14.75
C LEU A 133 2.97 -13.73 14.97
N GLY A 134 2.58 -12.82 14.08
CA GLY A 134 2.86 -11.41 14.16
C GLY A 134 2.26 -10.74 15.39
N GLY A 135 1.05 -11.11 15.76
CA GLY A 135 0.38 -10.66 16.98
C GLY A 135 1.13 -11.09 18.24
N LEU A 136 1.58 -12.36 18.30
CA LEU A 136 2.40 -12.86 19.42
C LEU A 136 3.73 -12.10 19.53
N LEU A 137 4.42 -11.87 18.40
CA LEU A 137 5.65 -11.07 18.38
C LEU A 137 5.38 -9.64 18.87
N THR A 138 4.32 -9.01 18.35
CA THR A 138 3.95 -7.64 18.72
C THR A 138 3.65 -7.56 20.21
N GLN A 139 2.87 -8.50 20.77
CA GLN A 139 2.54 -8.53 22.20
C GLN A 139 3.79 -8.72 23.06
N TRP A 140 4.72 -9.59 22.63
CA TRP A 140 5.98 -9.81 23.35
C TRP A 140 6.82 -8.53 23.41
N PHE A 141 6.95 -7.78 22.31
CA PHE A 141 7.68 -6.52 22.31
C PHE A 141 6.92 -5.38 22.99
N ALA A 142 5.59 -5.36 22.88
CA ALA A 142 4.75 -4.32 23.45
C ALA A 142 4.68 -4.40 24.99
N GLN A 143 4.93 -5.57 25.61
CA GLN A 143 4.96 -5.71 27.08
C GLN A 143 3.71 -5.12 27.77
N GLY A 144 2.53 -5.32 27.16
CA GLY A 144 1.26 -4.82 27.68
C GLY A 144 0.84 -3.41 27.23
N HIS A 145 1.68 -2.70 26.48
CA HIS A 145 1.27 -1.44 25.85
C HIS A 145 0.23 -1.70 24.75
N GLU A 146 -0.77 -0.82 24.65
CA GLU A 146 -1.73 -0.89 23.56
C GLU A 146 -1.04 -0.60 22.23
N VAL A 147 -1.26 -1.48 21.25
CA VAL A 147 -0.78 -1.32 19.88
C VAL A 147 -2.00 -1.30 18.98
N SER A 148 -2.25 -0.13 18.39
CA SER A 148 -3.30 0.05 17.41
C SER A 148 -2.76 0.85 16.23
N GLN A 149 -3.42 0.68 15.10
CA GLN A 149 -3.15 1.44 13.88
C GLN A 149 -4.23 2.51 13.74
N ASP A 150 -3.86 3.70 13.26
CA ASP A 150 -4.83 4.78 13.04
C ASP A 150 -5.95 4.33 12.09
N ILE A 151 -5.59 3.61 11.03
CA ILE A 151 -6.57 3.05 10.09
C ILE A 151 -7.55 2.07 10.75
N LYS A 152 -7.10 1.31 11.76
CA LYS A 152 -7.94 0.37 12.52
C LYS A 152 -8.89 1.12 13.43
N GLN A 153 -8.41 2.13 14.15
CA GLN A 153 -9.25 2.97 15.02
C GLN A 153 -10.31 3.72 14.20
N LEU A 154 -9.92 4.26 13.04
CA LEU A 154 -10.83 4.92 12.11
C LEU A 154 -11.90 3.96 11.60
N GLY A 155 -11.50 2.75 11.19
CA GLY A 155 -12.43 1.70 10.77
C GLY A 155 -13.43 1.31 11.85
N ALA A 156 -12.98 1.12 13.10
CA ALA A 156 -13.85 0.74 14.21
C ALA A 156 -14.85 1.83 14.62
N THR A 157 -14.50 3.11 14.43
CA THR A 157 -15.31 4.27 14.87
C THR A 157 -16.18 4.88 13.77
N ALA A 158 -15.83 4.69 12.48
CA ALA A 158 -16.63 5.16 11.36
C ALA A 158 -17.97 4.41 11.25
N SER A 159 -19.00 5.09 10.76
CA SER A 159 -20.30 4.50 10.47
C SER A 159 -20.20 3.38 9.43
N PRO A 160 -21.13 2.41 9.42
CA PRO A 160 -21.09 1.31 8.45
C PRO A 160 -20.99 1.76 6.98
N ALA A 161 -21.60 2.91 6.64
CA ALA A 161 -21.59 3.47 5.30
C ALA A 161 -20.18 3.82 4.79
N LEU A 162 -19.26 4.19 5.68
CA LEU A 162 -17.87 4.51 5.34
C LEU A 162 -16.88 3.43 5.77
N ARG A 163 -17.20 2.68 6.84
CA ARG A 163 -16.41 1.53 7.29
C ARG A 163 -16.29 0.45 6.22
N ILE A 164 -17.39 0.10 5.55
CA ILE A 164 -17.40 -0.94 4.50
C ILE A 164 -16.52 -0.55 3.31
N PRO A 165 -16.69 0.62 2.65
CA PRO A 165 -15.82 0.98 1.54
C PRO A 165 -14.35 1.15 1.97
N LEU A 166 -14.08 1.67 3.17
CA LEU A 166 -12.70 1.73 3.70
C LEU A 166 -12.09 0.33 3.86
N ALA A 167 -12.83 -0.59 4.46
CA ALA A 167 -12.44 -1.99 4.61
C ALA A 167 -12.13 -2.65 3.25
N LEU A 168 -13.00 -2.44 2.24
CA LEU A 168 -12.77 -2.95 0.89
C LEU A 168 -11.49 -2.40 0.29
N LEU A 169 -11.19 -1.11 0.45
CA LEU A 169 -9.94 -0.51 -0.03
C LEU A 169 -8.71 -1.10 0.66
N VAL A 170 -8.74 -1.26 1.98
CA VAL A 170 -7.64 -1.83 2.77
C VAL A 170 -7.38 -3.30 2.43
N VAL A 171 -8.41 -4.06 2.06
CA VAL A 171 -8.27 -5.48 1.70
C VAL A 171 -7.89 -5.68 0.21
N SER A 172 -8.23 -4.72 -0.66
CA SER A 172 -8.03 -4.88 -2.11
C SER A 172 -6.98 -3.92 -2.68
N LEU A 173 -7.35 -2.65 -2.89
CA LEU A 173 -6.51 -1.67 -3.58
C LEU A 173 -5.20 -1.38 -2.83
N GLY A 174 -5.23 -1.33 -1.50
CA GLY A 174 -4.04 -1.16 -0.65
C GLY A 174 -2.97 -2.21 -0.99
N PRO A 175 -3.25 -3.51 -0.78
CA PRO A 175 -2.33 -4.59 -1.14
C PRO A 175 -1.85 -4.55 -2.59
N VAL A 176 -2.70 -4.22 -3.56
CA VAL A 176 -2.27 -4.12 -4.97
C VAL A 176 -1.21 -3.03 -5.17
N VAL A 177 -1.43 -1.84 -4.61
CA VAL A 177 -0.51 -0.71 -4.75
C VAL A 177 0.78 -0.94 -3.96
N GLU A 178 0.67 -1.39 -2.72
CA GLU A 178 1.83 -1.66 -1.87
C GLU A 178 2.70 -2.78 -2.43
N GLU A 179 2.10 -3.89 -2.85
CA GLU A 179 2.87 -4.98 -3.46
C GLU A 179 3.48 -4.56 -4.79
N LEU A 180 2.79 -3.76 -5.61
CA LEU A 180 3.42 -3.18 -6.80
C LEU A 180 4.65 -2.34 -6.43
N LEU A 181 4.52 -1.41 -5.48
CA LEU A 181 5.60 -0.51 -5.11
C LEU A 181 6.80 -1.26 -4.52
N PHE A 182 6.56 -2.16 -3.57
CA PHE A 182 7.62 -2.83 -2.82
C PHE A 182 8.14 -4.09 -3.54
N ARG A 183 7.26 -4.95 -4.07
CA ARG A 183 7.63 -6.26 -4.63
C ARG A 183 7.73 -6.21 -6.15
N GLY A 184 6.87 -5.42 -6.80
CA GLY A 184 6.90 -5.19 -8.24
C GLY A 184 8.08 -4.31 -8.65
N VAL A 185 8.22 -3.12 -8.03
CA VAL A 185 9.15 -2.08 -8.47
C VAL A 185 10.46 -2.11 -7.67
N LEU A 186 10.40 -1.94 -6.35
CA LEU A 186 11.60 -1.80 -5.51
C LEU A 186 12.42 -3.09 -5.42
N LEU A 187 11.80 -4.22 -5.08
CA LEU A 187 12.49 -5.51 -5.00
C LEU A 187 13.09 -5.88 -6.35
N SER A 188 12.34 -5.69 -7.45
CA SER A 188 12.83 -5.95 -8.81
C SER A 188 14.02 -5.06 -9.21
N ALA A 189 14.08 -3.82 -8.71
CA ALA A 189 15.25 -2.96 -8.89
C ALA A 189 16.43 -3.41 -8.01
N ALA A 190 16.16 -3.78 -6.75
CA ALA A 190 17.18 -4.14 -5.77
C ALA A 190 17.93 -5.43 -6.13
N VAL A 191 17.22 -6.48 -6.58
CA VAL A 191 17.83 -7.78 -6.95
C VAL A 191 18.76 -7.71 -8.17
N ARG A 192 18.79 -6.58 -8.89
CA ARG A 192 19.76 -6.33 -9.96
C ARG A 192 21.15 -5.94 -9.44
N HIS A 193 21.22 -5.50 -8.19
CA HIS A 193 22.43 -4.95 -7.58
C HIS A 193 22.81 -5.67 -6.28
N LEU A 194 21.89 -6.42 -5.68
CA LEU A 194 22.06 -7.10 -4.40
C LEU A 194 21.69 -8.57 -4.51
N PRO A 195 22.31 -9.45 -3.68
CA PRO A 195 21.85 -10.82 -3.53
C PRO A 195 20.36 -10.88 -3.14
N PRO A 196 19.59 -11.87 -3.62
CA PRO A 196 18.15 -11.96 -3.38
C PRO A 196 17.76 -11.90 -1.90
N GLY A 197 18.53 -12.52 -1.00
CA GLY A 197 18.30 -12.48 0.44
C GLY A 197 18.46 -11.07 1.03
N THR A 198 19.53 -10.36 0.66
CA THR A 198 19.78 -8.98 1.11
C THR A 198 18.72 -8.03 0.56
N ALA A 199 18.35 -8.17 -0.72
CA ALA A 199 17.27 -7.37 -1.32
C ALA A 199 15.93 -7.61 -0.62
N THR A 200 15.61 -8.87 -0.30
CA THR A 200 14.39 -9.24 0.44
C THR A 200 14.37 -8.58 1.82
N PHE A 201 15.46 -8.69 2.58
CA PHE A 201 15.54 -8.10 3.91
C PHE A 201 15.41 -6.57 3.88
N LEU A 202 16.19 -5.89 3.04
CA LEU A 202 16.19 -4.42 3.00
C LEU A 202 14.85 -3.85 2.52
N THR A 203 14.21 -4.48 1.52
CA THR A 203 12.91 -4.01 1.04
C THR A 203 11.78 -4.30 2.02
N ALA A 204 11.83 -5.43 2.74
CA ALA A 204 10.90 -5.74 3.82
C ALA A 204 11.08 -4.81 5.03
N ALA A 205 12.32 -4.45 5.38
CA ALA A 205 12.59 -3.49 6.44
C ALA A 205 12.08 -2.09 6.08
N LEU A 206 12.30 -1.63 4.83
CA LEU A 206 11.74 -0.36 4.38
C LEU A 206 10.20 -0.39 4.40
N PHE A 207 9.59 -1.50 3.95
CA PHE A 207 8.15 -1.70 4.04
C PHE A 207 7.65 -1.57 5.48
N ALA A 208 8.31 -2.18 6.47
CA ALA A 208 7.93 -2.03 7.86
C ALA A 208 8.06 -0.57 8.34
N CYS A 209 9.18 0.09 8.03
CA CYS A 209 9.45 1.46 8.51
C CYS A 209 8.47 2.51 7.98
N VAL A 210 7.96 2.37 6.74
CA VAL A 210 7.00 3.35 6.19
C VAL A 210 5.65 3.34 6.90
N HIS A 211 5.35 2.32 7.70
CA HIS A 211 4.13 2.22 8.51
C HIS A 211 4.26 2.84 9.90
N LEU A 212 5.45 3.28 10.32
CA LEU A 212 5.65 3.92 11.62
C LEU A 212 4.68 5.07 11.90
N PRO A 213 4.37 5.98 10.95
CA PRO A 213 3.42 7.06 11.20
C PRO A 213 2.03 6.56 11.62
N ASP A 214 1.50 5.52 10.96
CA ASP A 214 0.18 4.90 11.27
C ASP A 214 0.17 4.14 12.60
N LEU A 215 1.36 3.83 13.13
CA LEU A 215 1.58 3.22 14.44
C LEU A 215 1.85 4.24 15.56
N GLY A 216 1.69 5.54 15.30
CA GLY A 216 2.09 6.59 16.25
C GLY A 216 3.59 6.55 16.59
N PHE A 217 4.43 6.06 15.65
CA PHE A 217 5.85 5.81 15.80
C PHE A 217 6.23 4.78 16.88
N LEU A 218 5.27 3.95 17.33
CA LEU A 218 5.53 2.84 18.24
C LEU A 218 6.19 1.69 17.48
N TRP A 219 7.42 1.35 17.85
CA TRP A 219 8.23 0.37 17.12
C TRP A 219 7.81 -1.09 17.35
N TYR A 220 6.98 -1.37 18.35
CA TYR A 220 6.64 -2.73 18.80
C TYR A 220 6.01 -3.62 17.71
N ALA A 221 5.32 -3.00 16.75
CA ALA A 221 4.71 -3.71 15.61
C ALA A 221 5.64 -3.88 14.39
N LEU A 222 6.82 -3.22 14.37
CA LEU A 222 7.77 -3.34 13.27
C LEU A 222 8.22 -4.80 13.01
N PRO A 223 8.50 -5.63 14.03
CA PRO A 223 8.89 -7.02 13.79
C PRO A 223 7.82 -7.83 13.05
N ASN A 224 6.54 -7.58 13.35
CA ASN A 224 5.43 -8.20 12.62
C ASN A 224 5.38 -7.73 11.16
N LEU A 225 5.47 -6.42 10.92
CA LEU A 225 5.45 -5.87 9.56
C LEU A 225 6.67 -6.31 8.74
N LEU A 226 7.83 -6.46 9.38
CA LEU A 226 9.04 -7.02 8.76
C LEU A 226 8.81 -8.48 8.38
N LEU A 227 8.23 -9.29 9.29
CA LEU A 227 7.91 -10.70 9.02
C LEU A 227 6.96 -10.84 7.84
N LEU A 228 5.84 -10.10 7.83
CA LEU A 228 4.93 -10.03 6.69
C LEU A 228 5.71 -9.65 5.44
N GLY A 229 6.53 -8.59 5.53
CA GLY A 229 7.25 -8.08 4.39
C GLY A 229 8.26 -9.07 3.78
N LEU A 230 8.92 -9.88 4.61
CA LEU A 230 9.82 -10.95 4.21
C LEU A 230 9.07 -12.07 3.48
N VAL A 231 7.92 -12.49 4.01
CA VAL A 231 7.11 -13.56 3.40
C VAL A 231 6.55 -13.12 2.05
N LEU A 232 6.07 -11.88 1.94
CA LEU A 232 5.56 -11.33 0.68
C LEU A 232 6.67 -11.23 -0.39
N ALA A 233 7.87 -10.80 0.01
CA ALA A 233 9.04 -10.78 -0.87
C ALA A 233 9.46 -12.20 -1.32
N TRP A 234 9.42 -13.18 -0.40
CA TRP A 234 9.68 -14.59 -0.73
C TRP A 234 8.64 -15.12 -1.73
N LEU A 235 7.33 -14.92 -1.48
CA LEU A 235 6.25 -15.31 -2.39
C LEU A 235 6.46 -14.72 -3.79
N ARG A 236 6.83 -13.43 -3.87
CA ARG A 236 7.13 -12.74 -5.13
C ARG A 236 8.27 -13.39 -5.92
N LEU A 237 9.39 -13.70 -5.25
CA LEU A 237 10.58 -14.24 -5.92
C LEU A 237 10.42 -15.72 -6.28
N ALA A 238 9.87 -16.51 -5.35
CA ALA A 238 9.67 -17.95 -5.52
C ALA A 238 8.66 -18.24 -6.63
N SER A 239 7.50 -17.58 -6.58
CA SER A 239 6.43 -17.80 -7.57
C SER A 239 6.69 -17.13 -8.92
N GLY A 240 7.56 -16.11 -8.96
CA GLY A 240 7.72 -15.26 -10.13
C GLY A 240 6.49 -14.40 -10.44
N SER A 241 5.53 -14.31 -9.53
CA SER A 241 4.27 -13.57 -9.71
C SER A 241 4.02 -12.64 -8.53
N LEU A 242 3.35 -11.54 -8.79
CA LEU A 242 2.90 -10.59 -7.79
C LEU A 242 1.59 -11.06 -7.13
N TRP A 243 0.78 -11.86 -7.82
CA TRP A 243 -0.55 -12.26 -7.35
C TRP A 243 -0.54 -13.06 -6.05
N PRO A 244 0.37 -14.03 -5.81
CA PRO A 244 0.44 -14.70 -4.50
C PRO A 244 0.76 -13.74 -3.36
N ALA A 245 1.64 -12.76 -3.57
CA ALA A 245 1.95 -11.76 -2.55
C ALA A 245 0.74 -10.85 -2.28
N ILE A 246 0.07 -10.34 -3.33
CA ILE A 246 -1.17 -9.56 -3.21
C ILE A 246 -2.24 -10.36 -2.45
N LEU A 247 -2.42 -11.64 -2.77
CA LEU A 247 -3.41 -12.48 -2.12
C LEU A 247 -3.10 -12.70 -0.63
N ALA A 248 -1.85 -13.05 -0.29
CA ALA A 248 -1.45 -13.24 1.10
C ALA A 248 -1.64 -11.96 1.92
N HIS A 249 -1.26 -10.81 1.36
CA HIS A 249 -1.43 -9.50 1.98
C HIS A 249 -2.92 -9.16 2.14
N ALA A 250 -3.75 -9.37 1.11
CA ALA A 250 -5.19 -9.17 1.18
C ALA A 250 -5.87 -10.03 2.26
N VAL A 251 -5.49 -11.32 2.37
CA VAL A 251 -6.01 -12.22 3.40
C VAL A 251 -5.60 -11.76 4.80
N ASN A 252 -4.34 -11.36 4.97
CA ASN A 252 -3.83 -10.81 6.22
C ASN A 252 -4.63 -9.54 6.63
N ASN A 253 -4.87 -8.64 5.69
CA ASN A 253 -5.66 -7.42 5.93
C ASN A 253 -7.13 -7.73 6.19
N ALA A 254 -7.71 -8.72 5.51
CA ALA A 254 -9.09 -9.13 5.75
C ALA A 254 -9.30 -9.62 7.18
N LEU A 255 -8.37 -10.43 7.72
CA LEU A 255 -8.41 -10.85 9.12
C LEU A 255 -8.29 -9.67 10.09
N ALA A 256 -7.42 -8.69 9.79
CA ALA A 256 -7.31 -7.49 10.60
C ALA A 256 -8.62 -6.66 10.59
N VAL A 257 -9.23 -6.52 9.41
CA VAL A 257 -10.48 -5.77 9.20
C VAL A 257 -11.67 -6.40 9.91
N VAL A 258 -11.72 -7.72 10.09
CA VAL A 258 -12.78 -8.38 10.90
C VAL A 258 -12.86 -7.76 12.30
N SER A 259 -11.71 -7.39 12.90
CA SER A 259 -11.70 -6.75 14.22
C SER A 259 -12.45 -5.42 14.28
N TRP A 260 -12.62 -4.71 13.16
CA TRP A 260 -13.33 -3.43 13.09
C TRP A 260 -14.85 -3.56 13.30
N PHE A 261 -15.38 -4.78 13.16
CA PHE A 261 -16.81 -5.07 13.26
C PHE A 261 -17.17 -5.87 14.52
N VAL A 262 -16.19 -6.58 15.09
CA VAL A 262 -16.40 -7.52 16.20
C VAL A 262 -15.92 -6.94 17.52
N VAL A 263 -14.84 -6.15 17.50
CA VAL A 263 -14.30 -5.48 18.68
C VAL A 263 -14.87 -4.07 18.70
N MET A 264 -16.11 -3.95 19.18
CA MET A 264 -16.67 -2.65 19.52
C MET A 264 -16.07 -2.23 20.88
N PRO A 265 -15.59 -0.98 21.03
CA PRO A 265 -15.25 -0.45 22.35
C PRO A 265 -16.47 -0.38 23.28
#